data_AF-A0AAT9HNE2-F1
#
_entry.id   AF-A0AAT9HNE2-F1
#
_cell.length_a   1.000
_cell.length_b   1.000
_cell.length_c   1.000
_cell.angle_alpha   90.00
_cell.angle_beta   90.00
_cell.angle_gamma   90.00
#
_symmetry.space_group_name_H-M   'P 1'
#
loop_
_entity.id
_entity.type
_entity.pdbx_description
1 polymer ?
#
loop_
_entity_poly.entity_id
_entity_poly.type
_entity_poly.pdbx_seq_one_letter_code
_entity_poly.pdbx_strand_id
1 'polypeptide(L)'
;MGSRERLWAVFGPAWGWPSETMSYEANLADLERHAREIEAHESFNYTIETPDRTALRGCVYIDPPEKEGADAEISWWVVDDEVGGALERALDAFVPRWIAGDWPFERPRFIGRDVTWDEWLRLPDRP
;
A
#
# COMPACT_ATOMS: atom_id res chain seq x y z
N MET A 1 1.53 -16.26 -7.41
CA MET A 1 1.00 -14.89 -7.63
C MET A 1 1.62 -14.34 -8.90
N GLY A 2 0.82 -14.07 -9.94
CA GLY A 2 1.36 -13.55 -11.22
C GLY A 2 2.14 -12.23 -11.05
N SER A 3 1.65 -11.34 -10.20
CA SER A 3 2.25 -10.02 -9.95
C SER A 3 3.48 -9.98 -9.03
N ARG A 4 3.94 -11.13 -8.51
CA ARG A 4 4.98 -11.16 -7.48
C ARG A 4 6.25 -10.43 -7.91
N GLU A 5 6.77 -10.73 -9.09
CA GLU A 5 8.05 -10.20 -9.56
C GLU A 5 8.02 -8.67 -9.66
N ARG A 6 6.95 -8.11 -10.25
CA ARG A 6 6.77 -6.67 -10.35
C ARG A 6 6.57 -6.02 -8.98
N LEU A 7 5.72 -6.60 -8.13
CA LEU A 7 5.49 -6.07 -6.79
C LEU A 7 6.75 -6.11 -5.94
N TRP A 8 7.56 -7.17 -6.05
CA TRP A 8 8.87 -7.25 -5.39
C TRP A 8 9.82 -6.16 -5.88
N ALA A 9 9.83 -5.84 -7.18
CA ALA A 9 10.67 -4.76 -7.69
C ALA A 9 10.29 -3.37 -7.13
N VAL A 10 9.04 -3.20 -6.72
CA VAL A 10 8.51 -1.95 -6.15
C VAL A 10 8.67 -1.91 -4.62
N PHE A 11 8.19 -2.94 -3.94
CA PHE A 11 8.07 -2.97 -2.47
C PHE A 11 9.17 -3.78 -1.79
N GLY A 12 9.87 -4.65 -2.52
CA GLY A 12 10.89 -5.54 -1.95
C GLY A 12 12.03 -4.80 -1.24
N PRO A 13 12.62 -3.74 -1.83
CA PRO A 13 13.67 -2.97 -1.17
C PRO A 13 13.22 -2.27 0.12
N ALA A 14 11.96 -1.85 0.20
CA ALA A 14 11.41 -1.12 1.35
C ALA A 14 10.87 -2.06 2.42
N TRP A 15 10.07 -3.05 2.03
CA TRP A 15 9.27 -3.86 2.94
C TRP A 15 9.64 -5.34 2.95
N GLY A 16 10.54 -5.78 2.08
CA GLY A 16 10.81 -7.21 1.89
C GLY A 16 9.58 -7.98 1.43
N TRP A 17 8.66 -7.32 0.72
CA TRP A 17 7.38 -7.87 0.28
C TRP A 17 7.18 -7.74 -1.24
N PRO A 18 6.49 -8.68 -1.91
CA PRO A 18 6.04 -9.98 -1.38
C PRO A 18 7.22 -10.96 -1.26
N SER A 19 7.31 -11.76 -0.20
CA SER A 19 8.34 -12.80 -0.06
C SER A 19 8.20 -13.92 -1.12
N GLU A 20 9.29 -14.60 -1.48
CA GLU A 20 9.26 -15.82 -2.33
C GLU A 20 8.62 -16.99 -1.59
N THR A 21 8.87 -17.03 -0.29
CA THR A 21 8.49 -18.10 0.61
C THR A 21 7.76 -17.47 1.78
N MET A 22 6.44 -17.35 1.63
CA MET A 22 5.56 -17.00 2.74
C MET A 22 4.81 -18.25 3.16
N SER A 23 5.05 -18.70 4.39
CA SER A 23 4.27 -19.81 4.95
C SER A 23 2.85 -19.34 5.27
N TYR A 24 1.92 -20.29 5.32
CA TYR A 24 0.55 -20.01 5.75
C TYR A 24 0.52 -19.36 7.15
N GLU A 25 1.31 -19.86 8.08
CA GLU A 25 1.39 -19.35 9.46
C GLU A 25 1.93 -17.91 9.49
N ALA A 26 2.97 -17.61 8.70
CA ALA A 26 3.50 -16.25 8.59
C ALA A 26 2.45 -15.30 8.01
N ASN A 27 1.74 -15.72 6.95
CA ASN A 27 0.66 -14.93 6.37
C ASN A 27 -0.49 -14.70 7.35
N LEU A 28 -0.88 -15.72 8.13
CA LEU A 28 -1.92 -15.59 9.14
C LEU A 28 -1.50 -14.60 10.24
N ALA A 29 -0.28 -14.73 10.76
CA ALA A 29 0.25 -13.81 11.76
C ALA A 29 0.34 -12.36 11.26
N ASP A 30 0.64 -12.19 9.97
CA ASP A 30 0.65 -10.90 9.29
C ASP A 30 -0.75 -10.26 9.24
N LEU A 31 -1.77 -11.05 8.85
CA LEU A 31 -3.17 -10.61 8.84
C LEU A 31 -3.69 -10.29 10.24
N GLU A 32 -3.34 -11.09 11.25
CA GLU A 32 -3.69 -10.81 12.65
C GLU A 32 -3.03 -9.54 13.17
N ARG A 33 -1.80 -9.23 12.74
CA ARG A 33 -1.14 -7.97 13.07
C ARG A 33 -1.88 -6.79 12.44
N HIS A 34 -2.17 -6.84 11.15
CA HIS A 34 -2.93 -5.79 10.47
C HIS A 34 -4.32 -5.57 11.09
N ALA A 35 -5.01 -6.64 11.50
CA ALA A 35 -6.29 -6.51 12.18
C ALA A 35 -6.19 -5.70 13.48
N ARG A 36 -5.14 -5.95 14.29
CA ARG A 36 -4.87 -5.20 15.53
C ARG A 36 -4.52 -3.73 15.24
N GLU A 37 -3.69 -3.48 14.23
CA GLU A 37 -3.30 -2.12 13.84
C GLU A 37 -4.51 -1.30 13.36
N ILE A 38 -5.41 -1.92 12.57
CA ILE A 38 -6.68 -1.30 12.16
C ILE A 38 -7.56 -1.00 13.37
N GLU A 39 -7.73 -1.95 14.29
CA GLU A 39 -8.51 -1.74 15.52
C GLU A 39 -7.93 -0.61 16.40
N ALA A 40 -6.61 -0.44 16.39
CA ALA A 40 -5.91 0.63 17.09
C ALA A 40 -5.85 1.96 16.31
N HIS A 41 -6.35 1.99 15.07
CA HIS A 41 -6.24 3.11 14.13
C HIS A 41 -4.79 3.54 13.85
N GLU A 42 -3.87 2.58 13.78
CA GLU A 42 -2.44 2.82 13.52
C GLU A 42 -2.11 2.74 12.03
N SER A 43 -2.58 1.69 11.35
CA SER A 43 -2.41 1.47 9.91
C SER A 43 -3.70 0.92 9.32
N PHE A 44 -3.90 1.10 8.01
CA PHE A 44 -5.09 0.61 7.32
C PHE A 44 -4.74 0.01 5.96
N ASN A 45 -5.25 -1.21 5.75
CA ASN A 45 -5.05 -1.99 4.53
C ASN A 45 -6.40 -2.32 3.90
N TYR A 46 -6.59 -1.91 2.65
CA TYR A 46 -7.82 -2.13 1.89
C TYR A 46 -7.55 -2.99 0.67
N THR A 47 -8.36 -4.02 0.48
CA THR A 47 -8.34 -4.84 -0.73
C THR A 47 -9.26 -4.26 -1.80
N ILE A 48 -8.79 -4.26 -3.04
CA ILE A 48 -9.60 -3.97 -4.22
C ILE A 48 -10.01 -5.31 -4.80
N GLU A 49 -11.29 -5.64 -4.72
CA GLU A 49 -11.83 -6.94 -5.11
C GLU A 49 -12.82 -6.82 -6.26
N THR A 50 -13.06 -7.94 -6.95
CA THR A 50 -14.22 -8.07 -7.81
C THR A 50 -15.52 -7.94 -7.01
N PRO A 51 -16.64 -7.50 -7.62
CA PRO A 51 -17.90 -7.32 -6.88
C PRO A 51 -18.43 -8.57 -6.19
N ASP A 52 -18.13 -9.75 -6.73
CA ASP A 52 -18.44 -11.07 -6.16
C ASP A 52 -17.41 -11.55 -5.12
N ARG A 53 -16.36 -10.77 -4.86
CA ARG A 53 -15.26 -11.02 -3.90
C ARG A 53 -14.53 -12.34 -4.14
N THR A 54 -14.44 -12.76 -5.40
CA THR A 54 -13.74 -13.99 -5.77
C THR A 54 -12.30 -13.76 -6.18
N ALA A 55 -11.92 -12.52 -6.52
CA ALA A 55 -10.57 -12.17 -6.92
C ALA A 55 -10.10 -10.82 -6.36
N LEU A 56 -8.87 -10.82 -5.83
CA LEU A 56 -8.12 -9.62 -5.49
C LEU A 56 -7.55 -9.00 -6.78
N ARG A 57 -7.81 -7.71 -6.98
CA ARG A 57 -7.35 -6.90 -8.11
C ARG A 57 -6.31 -5.86 -7.70
N GLY A 58 -6.12 -5.60 -6.41
CA GLY A 58 -5.15 -4.63 -5.90
C GLY A 58 -5.28 -4.40 -4.41
N CYS A 59 -4.46 -3.52 -3.85
CA CYS A 59 -4.54 -3.06 -2.47
C CYS A 59 -4.21 -1.57 -2.35
N VAL A 60 -4.72 -0.93 -1.30
CA VAL A 60 -4.34 0.42 -0.84
C VAL A 60 -3.87 0.31 0.61
N TYR A 61 -2.75 0.96 0.92
CA TYR A 61 -2.10 0.99 2.23
C TYR A 61 -2.07 2.44 2.72
N ILE A 62 -2.39 2.64 3.99
CA ILE A 62 -2.31 3.93 4.69
C ILE A 62 -1.56 3.65 5.98
N ASP A 63 -0.30 4.07 6.01
CA ASP A 63 0.66 3.73 7.04
C ASP A 63 1.10 4.98 7.82
N PRO A 64 1.51 4.82 9.09
CA PRO A 64 2.19 5.89 9.81
C PRO A 64 3.50 6.21 9.07
N PRO A 65 3.92 7.48 9.04
CA PRO A 65 5.08 7.89 8.28
C PRO A 65 6.38 7.37 8.91
N GLU A 66 7.17 6.60 8.16
CA GLU A 66 8.51 6.17 8.60
C GLU A 66 9.57 7.25 8.36
N LYS A 67 9.36 8.09 7.34
CA LYS A 67 10.29 9.14 6.93
C LYS A 67 9.80 10.53 7.34
N GLU A 68 10.74 11.44 7.63
CA GLU A 68 10.40 12.80 8.02
C GLU A 68 9.55 13.55 6.97
N GLY A 69 8.74 14.51 7.43
CA GLY A 69 8.05 15.45 6.55
C GLY A 69 6.71 14.98 5.98
N ALA A 70 6.14 13.89 6.48
CA ALA A 70 4.75 13.49 6.25
C ALA A 70 4.05 13.16 7.57
N ASP A 71 2.73 13.15 7.56
CA ASP A 71 1.87 12.66 8.66
C ASP A 71 1.15 11.35 8.31
N ALA A 72 1.20 10.91 7.05
CA ALA A 72 0.81 9.59 6.58
C ALA A 72 1.55 9.22 5.30
N GLU A 73 1.76 7.91 5.11
CA GLU A 73 2.35 7.34 3.91
C GLU A 73 1.34 6.42 3.23
N ILE A 74 1.01 6.73 1.98
CA ILE A 74 -0.05 6.06 1.24
C ILE A 74 0.54 5.46 -0.02
N SER A 75 0.22 4.21 -0.28
CA SER A 75 0.62 3.53 -1.51
C SER A 75 -0.48 2.56 -1.98
N TRP A 76 -0.49 2.24 -3.27
CA TRP A 76 -1.42 1.25 -3.81
C TRP A 76 -0.79 0.54 -5.00
N TRP A 77 -1.30 -0.66 -5.26
CA TRP A 77 -0.95 -1.45 -6.43
C TRP A 77 -2.17 -2.18 -6.97
N VAL A 78 -2.14 -2.51 -8.25
CA VAL A 78 -3.10 -3.41 -8.91
C VAL A 78 -2.39 -4.65 -9.42
N VAL A 79 -3.10 -5.74 -9.68
CA VAL A 79 -2.54 -6.93 -10.34
C VAL A 79 -2.09 -6.62 -11.77
N ASP A 80 -1.26 -7.46 -12.36
CA ASP A 80 -0.57 -7.18 -13.64
C ASP A 80 -1.54 -6.92 -14.79
N ASP A 81 -2.65 -7.66 -14.82
CA ASP A 81 -3.71 -7.51 -15.82
C ASP A 81 -4.37 -6.12 -15.82
N GLU A 82 -4.25 -5.36 -14.72
CA GLU A 82 -4.89 -4.06 -14.52
C GLU A 82 -3.91 -2.89 -14.67
N VAL A 83 -2.61 -3.17 -14.84
CA VAL A 83 -1.56 -2.16 -14.97
C VAL A 83 -1.75 -1.35 -16.25
N GLY A 84 -1.71 -0.02 -16.13
CA GLY A 84 -2.06 0.89 -17.21
C GLY A 84 -3.53 0.79 -17.64
N GLY A 85 -4.34 0.05 -16.88
CA GLY A 85 -5.74 -0.23 -17.16
C GLY A 85 -6.68 0.85 -16.64
N ALA A 86 -7.98 0.59 -16.78
CA ALA A 86 -9.01 1.50 -16.26
C ALA A 86 -9.04 1.50 -14.73
N LEU A 87 -8.79 0.36 -14.09
CA LEU A 87 -8.79 0.24 -12.64
C LEU A 87 -7.67 1.06 -12.00
N GLU A 88 -6.44 0.94 -12.49
CA GLU A 88 -5.31 1.72 -11.94
C GLU A 88 -5.56 3.23 -12.06
N ARG A 89 -5.99 3.70 -13.25
CA ARG A 89 -6.36 5.11 -13.44
C ARG A 89 -7.50 5.57 -12.53
N ALA A 90 -8.47 4.69 -12.24
CA ALA A 90 -9.55 5.01 -11.33
C ALA A 90 -9.03 5.16 -9.89
N LEU A 91 -8.11 4.30 -9.45
CA LEU A 91 -7.46 4.41 -8.14
C LEU A 91 -6.60 5.67 -8.04
N ASP A 92 -5.84 6.00 -9.09
CA ASP A 92 -4.99 7.21 -9.12
C ASP A 92 -5.80 8.50 -8.95
N ALA A 93 -7.04 8.53 -9.45
CA ALA A 93 -7.96 9.65 -9.25
C ALA A 93 -8.73 9.56 -7.92
N PHE A 94 -9.07 8.35 -7.47
CA PHE A 94 -9.90 8.12 -6.30
C PHE A 94 -9.15 8.32 -4.98
N VAL A 95 -7.99 7.66 -4.81
CA VAL A 95 -7.28 7.58 -3.53
C VAL A 95 -6.92 8.98 -3.01
N PRO A 96 -6.29 9.89 -3.79
CA PRO A 96 -5.95 11.22 -3.28
C PRO A 96 -7.16 12.04 -2.84
N ARG A 97 -8.28 11.93 -3.59
CA ARG A 97 -9.53 12.62 -3.23
C ARG A 97 -10.16 12.06 -1.97
N TRP A 98 -10.13 10.75 -1.81
CA TRP A 98 -10.64 10.06 -0.64
C TRP A 98 -9.83 10.42 0.60
N ILE A 99 -8.50 10.39 0.51
CA ILE A 99 -7.60 10.85 1.57
C ILE A 99 -7.87 12.31 1.94
N ALA A 100 -7.97 13.22 0.97
CA ALA A 100 -8.21 14.64 1.25
C ALA A 100 -9.62 14.94 1.82
N GLY A 101 -10.61 14.09 1.55
CA GLY A 101 -11.99 14.31 1.97
C GLY A 101 -12.34 13.70 3.32
N ASP A 102 -11.82 12.51 3.60
CA ASP A 102 -12.29 11.68 4.71
C ASP A 102 -11.24 11.47 5.81
N TRP A 103 -9.96 11.81 5.55
CA TRP A 103 -8.87 11.61 6.49
C TRP A 103 -8.35 12.93 7.07
N PRO A 104 -7.88 12.95 8.33
CA PRO A 104 -7.45 14.17 9.01
C PRO A 104 -5.99 14.58 8.67
N PHE A 105 -5.39 14.02 7.63
CA PHE A 105 -3.99 14.28 7.28
C PHE A 105 -3.82 15.67 6.66
N GLU A 106 -2.83 16.41 7.13
CA GLU A 106 -2.43 17.71 6.58
C GLU A 106 -1.35 17.57 5.50
N ARG A 107 -0.49 16.55 5.62
CA ARG A 107 0.67 16.32 4.75
C ARG A 107 0.82 14.85 4.33
N PRO A 108 -0.22 14.27 3.70
CA PRO A 108 -0.13 12.90 3.22
C PRO A 108 0.91 12.79 2.10
N ARG A 109 1.64 11.68 2.07
CA ARG A 109 2.63 11.37 1.03
C ARG A 109 2.17 10.16 0.23
N PHE A 110 2.06 10.31 -1.09
CA PHE A 110 1.70 9.21 -1.99
C PHE A 110 2.95 8.59 -2.62
N ILE A 111 3.43 7.47 -2.05
CA ILE A 111 4.67 6.80 -2.48
C ILE A 111 4.43 6.06 -3.81
N GLY A 112 5.39 6.17 -4.71
CA GLY A 112 5.30 5.69 -6.09
C GLY A 112 4.47 6.59 -7.00
N ARG A 113 4.04 7.76 -6.54
CA ARG A 113 3.28 8.76 -7.30
C ARG A 113 3.91 10.15 -7.18
N ASP A 114 3.84 10.74 -5.99
CA ASP A 114 4.44 12.07 -5.72
C ASP A 114 5.95 11.98 -5.48
N VAL A 115 6.39 10.86 -4.92
CA VAL A 115 7.78 10.53 -4.65
C VAL A 115 8.02 9.09 -5.08
N THR A 116 9.12 8.82 -5.76
CA THR A 116 9.50 7.44 -6.11
C THR A 116 9.94 6.66 -4.87
N TRP A 117 9.86 5.32 -4.91
CA TRP A 117 10.35 4.48 -3.81
C TRP A 117 11.84 4.72 -3.49
N ASP A 118 12.67 4.93 -4.51
CA ASP A 118 14.10 5.23 -4.33
C ASP A 118 14.35 6.61 -3.70
N GLU A 119 13.53 7.60 -4.02
CA GLU A 119 13.59 8.91 -3.35
C GLU A 119 13.12 8.80 -1.90
N TRP A 120 12.03 8.08 -1.65
CA TRP A 120 11.51 7.85 -0.31
C TRP A 120 12.53 7.13 0.60
N LEU A 121 13.18 6.08 0.10
CA LEU A 121 14.21 5.34 0.84
C LEU A 121 15.40 6.23 1.26
N ARG A 122 15.68 7.28 0.49
CA ARG A 122 16.76 8.24 0.76
C ARG A 122 16.37 9.38 1.70
N LEU A 123 15.09 9.51 2.05
CA LEU A 123 14.65 10.46 3.06
C LEU A 123 15.18 10.06 4.45
N PRO A 124 15.46 11.05 5.32
CA PRO A 124 15.80 10.77 6.71
C PRO A 124 14.63 10.07 7.42
N ASP A 125 14.97 9.13 8.28
CA ASP A 125 14.01 8.45 9.15
C ASP A 125 13.43 9.44 10.15
N ARG A 126 12.16 9.25 10.51
CA ARG A 126 11.50 10.03 11.54
C ARG A 126 12.21 9.78 12.90
N PRO A 127 12.45 10.82 13.71
CA PRO A 127 13.12 10.70 15.00
C PRO A 127 12.30 9.92 16.04
#